data_AF-A0A1C6QHN2-F1
#
_entry.id   AF-A0A1C6QHN2-F1
#
_cell.length_a   1.000
_cell.length_b   1.000
_cell.length_c   1.000
_cell.angle_alpha   90.00
_cell.angle_beta   90.00
_cell.angle_gamma   90.00
#
_symmetry.space_group_name_H-M   'P 1'
#
loop_
_entity.id
_entity.type
_entity.pdbx_description
1 polymer ?
#
loop_
_entity_poly.entity_id
_entity_poly.type
_entity_poly.pdbx_seq_one_letter_code
_entity_poly.pdbx_strand_id
1 'polypeptide(L)'
;MHDFAEDAALIAEALARLGDALRARPLQLQVQLSAGEGARAATRLVTSRGRARVQIETTPVMRGTVHPVRSMVVRSRVEEAFGFASMQVLDFADLYAGKLAAALSRQHPRDLFDIGLLLEDERADQLLWRTFLVYLTCSPKPAWEMLAPRVPADFAATFDAHFKGMTTEPISTEALLESRERLLARVATWLDGPSCAFLRSVEGEQPDFGLIGLPHAAELPAVRRKLHNLAQRAAAKRIADRSQLEEALARIVGS
;
A
#
# COMPACT_ATOMS: atom_id res chain seq x y z
N MET A 1 1.04 -18.62 -14.45
CA MET A 1 1.40 -17.64 -13.41
C MET A 1 2.89 -17.47 -13.51
N HIS A 2 3.36 -16.31 -13.95
CA HIS A 2 4.80 -16.05 -14.04
C HIS A 2 5.42 -16.16 -12.64
N ASP A 3 6.61 -16.77 -12.55
CA ASP A 3 7.35 -16.75 -11.30
C ASP A 3 7.77 -15.30 -10.97
N PHE A 4 8.00 -14.98 -9.70
CA PHE A 4 8.46 -13.66 -9.27
C PHE A 4 9.73 -13.23 -10.01
N ALA A 5 10.61 -14.17 -10.32
CA ALA A 5 11.81 -13.90 -11.11
C ALA A 5 11.49 -13.39 -12.53
N GLU A 6 10.48 -13.98 -13.16
CA GLU A 6 10.01 -13.60 -14.50
C GLU A 6 9.31 -12.24 -14.47
N ASP A 7 8.41 -12.00 -13.51
CA ASP A 7 7.77 -10.69 -13.33
C ASP A 7 8.81 -9.59 -13.06
N ALA A 8 9.83 -9.87 -12.24
CA ALA A 8 10.91 -8.92 -11.96
C ALA A 8 11.78 -8.62 -13.19
N ALA A 9 12.04 -9.62 -14.04
CA ALA A 9 12.74 -9.45 -15.29
C ALA A 9 11.93 -8.57 -16.26
N LEU A 10 10.64 -8.84 -16.42
CA LEU A 10 9.74 -8.05 -17.27
C LEU A 10 9.65 -6.59 -16.82
N ILE A 11 9.61 -6.34 -15.50
CA ILE A 11 9.66 -4.97 -14.93
C ILE A 11 10.97 -4.28 -15.30
N ALA A 12 12.11 -4.95 -15.12
CA ALA A 12 13.41 -4.38 -15.42
C ALA A 12 13.58 -4.09 -16.92
N GLU A 13 13.11 -4.97 -17.80
CA GLU A 13 13.08 -4.73 -19.23
C GLU A 13 12.19 -3.55 -19.62
N ALA A 14 11.01 -3.43 -19.00
CA ALA A 14 10.11 -2.31 -19.24
C ALA A 14 10.74 -0.98 -18.79
N LEU A 15 11.42 -0.95 -17.63
CA LEU A 15 12.16 0.22 -17.16
C LEU A 15 13.34 0.54 -18.08
N ALA A 16 14.05 -0.46 -18.60
CA ALA A 16 15.12 -0.24 -19.55
C ALA A 16 14.61 0.40 -20.85
N ARG A 17 13.53 -0.13 -21.43
CA ARG A 17 12.87 0.45 -22.62
C ARG A 17 12.40 1.88 -22.36
N LEU A 18 11.79 2.14 -21.20
CA LEU A 18 11.39 3.49 -20.81
C LEU A 18 12.63 4.41 -20.70
N GLY A 19 13.71 3.93 -20.09
CA GLY A 19 14.95 4.68 -19.98
C GLY A 19 15.56 5.04 -21.33
N ASP A 20 15.54 4.13 -22.30
CA ASP A 20 16.03 4.40 -23.64
C ASP A 20 15.16 5.42 -24.38
N ALA A 21 13.83 5.34 -24.22
CA ALA A 21 12.92 6.35 -24.75
C ALA A 21 13.16 7.74 -24.15
N LEU A 22 13.45 7.82 -22.84
CA LEU A 22 13.73 9.07 -22.13
C LEU A 22 15.11 9.66 -22.49
N ARG A 23 16.10 8.82 -22.83
CA ARG A 23 17.41 9.25 -23.37
C ARG A 23 17.34 9.73 -24.81
N ALA A 24 16.41 9.20 -25.60
CA ALA A 24 16.26 9.55 -27.00
C ALA A 24 15.72 10.97 -27.21
N ARG A 25 15.82 11.47 -28.44
CA ARG A 25 15.13 12.70 -28.85
C ARG A 25 13.61 12.49 -28.79
N PRO A 26 12.82 13.51 -28.39
CA PRO A 26 13.25 14.89 -28.11
C PRO A 26 13.72 15.15 -26.68
N LEU A 27 13.52 14.22 -25.73
CA LEU A 27 13.67 14.49 -24.30
C LEU A 27 15.12 14.59 -23.83
N GLN A 28 16.00 13.70 -24.31
CA GLN A 28 17.45 13.69 -24.01
C GLN A 28 17.76 13.81 -22.52
N LEU A 29 17.04 13.07 -21.68
CA LEU A 29 17.23 13.10 -20.23
C LEU A 29 18.46 12.27 -19.82
N GLN A 30 19.09 12.65 -18.72
CA GLN A 30 20.01 11.76 -18.02
C GLN A 30 19.19 10.69 -17.31
N VAL A 31 19.50 9.41 -17.52
CA VAL A 31 18.72 8.29 -16.96
C VAL A 31 19.64 7.29 -16.28
N GLN A 32 19.35 7.00 -15.01
CA GLN A 32 20.01 5.99 -14.19
C GLN A 32 19.00 4.92 -13.78
N LEU A 33 19.31 3.67 -14.09
CA LEU A 33 18.56 2.52 -13.57
C LEU A 33 19.16 2.11 -12.22
N SER A 34 18.32 1.72 -11.29
CA SER A 34 18.75 1.15 -10.02
C SER A 34 17.79 0.07 -9.55
N ALA A 35 18.31 -0.85 -8.75
CA ALA A 35 17.49 -1.82 -8.02
C ALA A 35 17.20 -1.29 -6.62
N GLY A 36 16.03 -1.65 -6.07
CA GLY A 36 15.79 -1.52 -4.63
C GLY A 36 16.72 -2.43 -3.83
N GLU A 37 16.87 -2.17 -2.55
CA GLU A 37 17.68 -3.00 -1.66
C GLU A 37 17.17 -4.46 -1.67
N GLY A 38 18.06 -5.42 -1.94
CA GLY A 38 17.71 -6.84 -2.07
C GLY A 38 17.01 -7.26 -3.37
N ALA A 39 16.73 -6.33 -4.29
CA ALA A 39 16.12 -6.66 -5.59
C ALA A 39 17.17 -7.20 -6.56
N ARG A 40 16.85 -8.32 -7.21
CA ARG A 40 17.71 -8.95 -8.24
C ARG A 40 17.63 -8.28 -9.61
N ALA A 41 16.67 -7.36 -9.79
CA ALA A 41 16.37 -6.69 -11.04
C ALA A 41 16.10 -5.20 -10.77
N ALA A 42 16.26 -4.35 -11.79
CA ALA A 42 15.97 -2.93 -11.68
C ALA A 42 14.48 -2.70 -11.39
N THR A 43 14.19 -1.91 -10.37
CA THR A 43 12.82 -1.53 -9.96
C THR A 43 12.62 -0.01 -9.92
N ARG A 44 13.71 0.75 -10.11
CA ARG A 44 13.74 2.20 -10.06
C ARG A 44 14.48 2.77 -11.26
N LEU A 45 13.96 3.88 -11.76
CA LEU A 45 14.55 4.69 -12.80
C LEU A 45 14.57 6.13 -12.33
N VAL A 46 15.75 6.74 -12.32
CA VAL A 46 15.95 8.14 -11.98
C VAL A 46 16.24 8.90 -13.27
N THR A 47 15.41 9.89 -13.58
CA THR A 47 15.67 10.83 -14.68
C THR A 47 16.00 12.21 -14.18
N SER A 48 16.90 12.91 -14.85
CA SER A 48 17.24 14.29 -14.52
C SER A 48 17.48 15.17 -15.75
N ARG A 49 17.18 16.46 -15.58
CA ARG A 49 17.53 17.54 -16.52
C ARG A 49 17.79 18.82 -15.73
N GLY A 50 19.02 19.33 -15.82
CA GLY A 50 19.45 20.48 -15.02
C GLY A 50 19.30 20.18 -13.53
N ARG A 51 18.50 21.00 -12.83
CA ARG A 51 18.24 20.84 -11.38
C ARG A 51 17.05 19.93 -11.06
N ALA A 52 16.26 19.53 -12.06
CA ALA A 52 15.10 18.67 -11.86
C ALA A 52 15.52 17.20 -11.86
N ARG A 53 15.03 16.45 -10.88
CA ARG A 53 15.23 15.00 -10.75
C ARG A 53 13.90 14.34 -10.42
N VAL A 54 13.52 13.33 -11.20
CA VAL A 54 12.30 12.55 -11.01
C VAL A 54 12.68 11.08 -10.84
N GLN A 55 12.11 10.47 -9.82
CA GLN A 55 12.30 9.05 -9.50
C GLN A 55 11.02 8.30 -9.84
N ILE A 56 11.14 7.34 -10.75
CA ILE A 56 10.08 6.42 -11.16
C ILE A 56 10.37 5.09 -10.50
N GLU A 57 9.41 4.57 -9.74
CA GLU A 57 9.55 3.32 -9.01
C GLU A 57 8.43 2.36 -9.35
N THR A 58 8.75 1.07 -9.31
CA THR A 58 7.82 -0.03 -9.45
C THR A 58 7.97 -0.94 -8.24
N THR A 59 6.84 -1.42 -7.69
CA THR A 59 6.87 -2.44 -6.63
C THR A 59 6.58 -3.81 -7.24
N PRO A 60 7.50 -4.79 -7.11
CA PRO A 60 7.24 -6.13 -7.57
C PRO A 60 6.39 -6.93 -6.56
N VAL A 61 6.01 -6.35 -5.42
CA VAL A 61 5.32 -7.08 -4.33
C VAL A 61 3.81 -7.05 -4.53
N MET A 62 3.22 -5.85 -4.59
CA MET A 62 1.77 -5.68 -4.76
C MET A 62 1.41 -5.63 -6.24
N ARG A 63 1.40 -6.80 -6.89
CA ARG A 63 1.10 -6.97 -8.31
C ARG A 63 -0.38 -7.24 -8.55
N GLY A 64 -0.92 -6.57 -9.57
CA GLY A 64 -2.35 -6.54 -9.89
C GLY A 64 -3.11 -5.47 -9.11
N THR A 65 -4.33 -5.18 -9.54
CA THR A 65 -5.25 -4.24 -8.88
C THR A 65 -6.56 -4.95 -8.57
N VAL A 66 -7.18 -4.63 -7.43
CA VAL A 66 -8.47 -5.21 -7.06
C VAL A 66 -9.57 -4.68 -7.98
N HIS A 67 -9.53 -3.40 -8.27
CA HIS A 67 -10.49 -2.74 -9.15
C HIS A 67 -9.83 -2.34 -10.48
N PRO A 68 -10.64 -2.09 -11.53
CA PRO A 68 -10.13 -1.56 -12.79
C PRO A 68 -9.41 -0.22 -12.59
N VAL A 69 -8.29 -0.05 -13.28
CA VAL A 69 -7.62 1.25 -13.38
C VAL A 69 -8.52 2.28 -14.06
N ARG A 70 -8.33 3.56 -13.73
CA ARG A 70 -9.09 4.66 -14.31
C ARG A 70 -8.18 5.70 -14.95
N SER A 71 -8.67 6.37 -15.99
CA SER A 71 -7.97 7.51 -16.56
C SER A 71 -8.19 8.74 -15.68
N MET A 72 -7.11 9.47 -15.39
CA MET A 72 -7.17 10.76 -14.73
C MET A 72 -6.42 11.81 -15.54
N VAL A 73 -7.02 13.00 -15.64
CA VAL A 73 -6.37 14.19 -16.15
C VAL A 73 -5.67 14.93 -15.01
N VAL A 74 -4.62 15.69 -15.35
CA VAL A 74 -3.97 16.59 -14.40
C VAL A 74 -4.94 17.67 -13.89
N ARG A 75 -4.64 18.26 -12.72
CA ARG A 75 -5.45 19.38 -12.18
C ARG A 75 -5.25 20.64 -13.04
N SER A 76 -6.25 21.53 -13.08
CA SER A 76 -6.23 22.76 -13.89
C SER A 76 -4.95 23.58 -13.71
N ARG A 77 -4.47 23.75 -12.47
CA ARG A 77 -3.22 24.48 -12.19
C ARG A 77 -1.97 23.84 -12.83
N VAL A 78 -1.95 22.50 -12.96
CA VAL A 78 -0.87 21.78 -13.64
C VAL A 78 -1.03 21.92 -15.16
N GLU A 79 -2.25 21.82 -15.66
CA GLU A 79 -2.57 22.00 -17.07
C GLU A 79 -2.23 23.40 -17.59
N GLU A 80 -2.59 24.45 -16.83
CA GLU A 80 -2.26 25.84 -17.15
C GLU A 80 -0.74 26.09 -17.21
N ALA A 81 0.02 25.43 -16.34
CA ALA A 81 1.47 25.63 -16.24
C ALA A 81 2.28 24.75 -17.20
N PHE A 82 1.81 23.53 -17.50
CA PHE A 82 2.60 22.50 -18.19
C PHE A 82 1.89 21.86 -19.38
N GLY A 83 0.62 22.20 -19.63
CA GLY A 83 -0.22 21.61 -20.66
C GLY A 83 -1.00 20.38 -20.19
N PHE A 84 -1.93 19.95 -21.04
CA PHE A 84 -2.78 18.80 -20.78
C PHE A 84 -1.96 17.50 -20.69
N ALA A 85 -2.30 16.67 -19.71
CA ALA A 85 -1.83 15.30 -19.62
C ALA A 85 -2.90 14.42 -18.97
N SER A 86 -2.98 13.16 -19.40
CA SER A 86 -3.79 12.12 -18.78
C SER A 86 -2.98 10.84 -18.60
N MET A 87 -3.33 10.04 -17.59
CA MET A 87 -2.67 8.77 -17.32
C MET A 87 -3.61 7.78 -16.65
N GLN A 88 -3.29 6.50 -16.80
CA GLN A 88 -3.93 5.46 -16.01
C GLN A 88 -3.44 5.53 -14.57
N VAL A 89 -4.38 5.55 -13.63
CA VAL A 89 -4.12 5.51 -12.20
C VAL A 89 -4.92 4.37 -11.56
N LEU A 90 -4.51 3.99 -10.35
CA LEU A 90 -5.29 3.08 -9.53
C LEU A 90 -6.68 3.66 -9.24
N ASP A 91 -7.64 2.76 -9.03
CA ASP A 91 -8.89 3.13 -8.40
C ASP A 91 -8.63 3.79 -7.03
N PHE A 92 -9.55 4.63 -6.58
CA PHE A 92 -9.45 5.27 -5.28
C PHE A 92 -9.29 4.23 -4.15
N ALA A 93 -10.07 3.16 -4.19
CA ALA A 93 -10.05 2.13 -3.18
C ALA A 93 -8.70 1.38 -3.15
N ASP A 94 -8.12 1.05 -4.30
CA ASP A 94 -6.79 0.42 -4.39
C ASP A 94 -5.67 1.33 -3.87
N LEU A 95 -5.68 2.62 -4.26
CA LEU A 95 -4.68 3.59 -3.81
C LEU A 95 -4.70 3.74 -2.29
N TYR A 96 -5.88 3.98 -1.72
CA TYR A 96 -6.01 4.25 -0.29
C TYR A 96 -5.99 2.99 0.57
N ALA A 97 -6.35 1.81 0.03
CA ALA A 97 -6.09 0.53 0.69
C ALA A 97 -4.59 0.33 0.91
N GLY A 98 -3.76 0.66 -0.08
CA GLY A 98 -2.31 0.67 0.05
C GLY A 98 -1.81 1.66 1.12
N LYS A 99 -2.38 2.86 1.18
CA LYS A 99 -2.04 3.86 2.22
C LYS A 99 -2.45 3.39 3.62
N LEU A 100 -3.63 2.81 3.79
CA LEU A 100 -4.10 2.23 5.05
C LEU A 100 -3.17 1.11 5.52
N ALA A 101 -2.78 0.21 4.60
CA ALA A 101 -1.84 -0.87 4.89
C ALA A 101 -0.47 -0.32 5.32
N ALA A 102 0.04 0.72 4.67
CA ALA A 102 1.29 1.36 5.06
C ALA A 102 1.19 2.03 6.44
N ALA A 103 0.13 2.82 6.66
CA ALA A 103 -0.11 3.53 7.92
C ALA A 103 -0.19 2.57 9.12
N LEU A 104 -0.95 1.49 9.00
CA LEU A 104 -1.09 0.48 10.07
C LEU A 104 0.16 -0.38 10.25
N SER A 105 0.95 -0.57 9.19
CA SER A 105 2.16 -1.38 9.26
C SER A 105 3.34 -0.64 9.90
N ARG A 106 3.68 0.56 9.39
CA ARG A 106 4.89 1.30 9.80
C ARG A 106 4.63 2.61 10.54
N GLN A 107 3.40 3.13 10.51
CA GLN A 107 2.98 4.32 11.27
C GLN A 107 3.88 5.55 11.04
N HIS A 108 4.35 5.73 9.80
CA HIS A 108 5.22 6.84 9.44
C HIS A 108 4.42 8.17 9.39
N PRO A 109 4.97 9.32 9.82
CA PRO A 109 4.27 10.60 9.83
C PRO A 109 3.55 10.96 8.52
N ARG A 110 4.19 10.72 7.37
CA ARG A 110 3.60 10.91 6.03
C ARG A 110 2.34 10.06 5.79
N ASP A 111 2.36 8.80 6.23
CA ASP A 111 1.21 7.92 6.04
C ASP A 111 0.06 8.35 6.94
N LEU A 112 0.34 8.73 8.20
CA LEU A 112 -0.68 9.23 9.12
C LEU A 112 -1.28 10.55 8.65
N PHE A 113 -0.49 11.43 8.03
CA PHE A 113 -0.99 12.64 7.39
C PHE A 113 -1.98 12.32 6.26
N ASP A 114 -1.56 11.44 5.35
CA ASP A 114 -2.39 10.99 4.23
C ASP A 114 -3.71 10.35 4.70
N ILE A 115 -3.66 9.57 5.78
CA ILE A 115 -4.85 8.95 6.37
C ILE A 115 -5.73 9.97 7.09
N GLY A 116 -5.17 10.95 7.78
CA GLY A 116 -5.95 12.03 8.39
C GLY A 116 -6.86 12.70 7.36
N LEU A 117 -6.33 12.99 6.16
CA LEU A 117 -7.12 13.53 5.05
C LEU A 117 -8.13 12.53 4.49
N LEU A 118 -7.76 11.25 4.37
CA LEU A 118 -8.67 10.20 3.92
C LEU A 118 -9.89 10.06 4.83
N LEU A 119 -9.72 10.16 6.15
CA LEU A 119 -10.80 9.91 7.11
C LEU A 119 -11.92 10.96 7.05
N GLU A 120 -11.67 12.11 6.42
CA GLU A 120 -12.65 13.15 6.08
C GLU A 120 -13.30 12.95 4.70
N ASP A 121 -12.76 12.07 3.85
CA ASP A 121 -13.28 11.81 2.51
C ASP A 121 -14.47 10.84 2.58
N GLU A 122 -15.58 11.19 1.94
CA GLU A 122 -16.81 10.37 1.92
C GLU A 122 -16.59 8.98 1.31
N ARG A 123 -15.56 8.81 0.47
CA ARG A 123 -15.17 7.53 -0.12
C ARG A 123 -14.36 6.65 0.83
N ALA A 124 -14.09 7.10 2.05
CA ALA A 124 -13.69 6.23 3.14
C ALA A 124 -14.90 5.39 3.58
N ASP A 125 -15.24 4.41 2.76
CA ASP A 125 -16.47 3.63 2.85
C ASP A 125 -16.21 2.11 2.90
N GLN A 126 -17.28 1.32 2.77
CA GLN A 126 -17.21 -0.14 2.78
C GLN A 126 -16.45 -0.73 1.58
N LEU A 127 -16.45 -0.06 0.42
CA LEU A 127 -15.67 -0.51 -0.73
C LEU A 127 -14.18 -0.39 -0.43
N LEU A 128 -13.75 0.75 0.12
CA LEU A 128 -12.38 0.94 0.58
C LEU A 128 -11.99 -0.09 1.64
N TRP A 129 -12.85 -0.33 2.64
CA TRP A 129 -12.59 -1.30 3.70
C TRP A 129 -12.36 -2.73 3.16
N ARG A 130 -13.25 -3.22 2.28
CA ARG A 130 -13.12 -4.55 1.66
C ARG A 130 -11.85 -4.65 0.82
N THR A 131 -11.51 -3.58 0.11
CA THR A 131 -10.26 -3.51 -0.68
C THR A 131 -9.04 -3.53 0.23
N PHE A 132 -9.09 -2.81 1.36
CA PHE A 132 -8.04 -2.84 2.37
C PHE A 132 -7.80 -4.26 2.92
N LEU A 133 -8.83 -5.07 3.13
CA LEU A 133 -8.66 -6.46 3.59
C LEU A 133 -7.84 -7.32 2.59
N VAL A 134 -7.96 -7.06 1.28
CA VAL A 134 -7.12 -7.70 0.26
C VAL A 134 -5.66 -7.23 0.38
N TYR A 135 -5.43 -5.93 0.56
CA TYR A 135 -4.09 -5.35 0.73
C TYR A 135 -3.42 -5.79 2.04
N LEU A 136 -4.18 -5.87 3.12
CA LEU A 136 -3.76 -6.40 4.42
C LEU A 136 -3.29 -7.85 4.26
N THR A 137 -4.02 -8.67 3.50
CA THR A 137 -3.59 -10.04 3.19
C THR A 137 -2.20 -10.03 2.55
N CYS A 138 -1.96 -9.14 1.58
CA CYS A 138 -0.68 -9.04 0.88
C CYS A 138 0.47 -8.44 1.70
N SER A 139 0.21 -7.93 2.91
CA SER A 139 1.23 -7.33 3.78
C SER A 139 2.29 -8.34 4.22
N PRO A 140 3.55 -7.94 4.45
CA PRO A 140 4.54 -8.81 5.09
C PRO A 140 4.20 -9.14 6.56
N LYS A 141 3.43 -8.28 7.23
CA LYS A 141 3.02 -8.46 8.63
C LYS A 141 1.83 -9.41 8.75
N PRO A 142 1.67 -10.13 9.88
CA PRO A 142 0.44 -10.85 10.17
C PRO A 142 -0.71 -9.86 10.41
N ALA A 143 -1.95 -10.28 10.14
CA ALA A 143 -3.14 -9.44 10.23
C ALA A 143 -3.30 -8.79 11.61
N TRP A 144 -3.08 -9.57 12.68
CA TRP A 144 -3.23 -9.12 14.07
C TRP A 144 -2.33 -7.92 14.41
N GLU A 145 -1.11 -7.87 13.85
CA GLU A 145 -0.17 -6.79 14.12
C GLU A 145 -0.60 -5.48 13.44
N MET A 146 -1.31 -5.58 12.31
CA MET A 146 -1.83 -4.41 11.60
C MET A 146 -3.18 -3.93 12.16
N LEU A 147 -4.00 -4.84 12.71
CA LEU A 147 -5.28 -4.50 13.33
C LEU A 147 -5.08 -3.88 14.72
N ALA A 148 -4.05 -4.32 15.45
CA ALA A 148 -3.68 -3.79 16.76
C ALA A 148 -2.21 -3.35 16.78
N PRO A 149 -1.82 -2.32 15.99
CA PRO A 149 -0.43 -1.90 15.90
C PRO A 149 0.02 -1.26 17.21
N ARG A 150 1.28 -1.54 17.58
CA ARG A 150 1.92 -0.91 18.74
C ARG A 150 1.99 0.60 18.57
N VAL A 151 2.09 1.35 19.67
CA VAL A 151 2.39 2.79 19.61
C VAL A 151 3.74 2.97 18.90
N PRO A 152 3.87 3.91 17.94
CA PRO A 152 5.13 4.13 17.24
C PRO A 152 6.20 4.64 18.22
N ALA A 153 7.36 4.00 18.22
CA ALA A 153 8.52 4.48 18.97
C ALA A 153 9.18 5.66 18.25
N ASP A 154 9.78 6.58 19.01
CA ASP A 154 10.56 7.72 18.49
C ASP A 154 9.84 8.55 17.40
N PHE A 155 8.52 8.68 17.54
CA PHE A 155 7.68 9.32 16.51
C PHE A 155 8.09 10.78 16.26
N ALA A 156 8.40 11.53 17.32
CA ALA A 156 8.86 12.92 17.20
C ALA A 156 10.18 13.04 16.43
N ALA A 157 11.15 12.16 16.70
CA ALA A 157 12.42 12.15 15.98
C ALA A 157 12.22 11.80 14.50
N THR A 158 11.35 10.82 14.20
CA THR A 158 11.00 10.46 12.82
C THR A 158 10.29 11.61 12.10
N PHE A 159 9.38 12.31 12.79
CA PHE A 159 8.70 13.49 12.27
C PHE A 159 9.70 14.60 11.92
N ASP A 160 10.57 14.97 12.84
CA ASP A 160 11.57 16.03 12.64
C ASP A 160 12.53 15.70 11.49
N ALA A 161 12.98 14.45 11.38
CA ALA A 161 13.95 14.03 10.38
C ALA A 161 13.36 13.83 8.97
N HIS A 162 12.10 13.38 8.86
CA HIS A 162 11.57 12.83 7.60
C HIS A 162 10.26 13.47 7.11
N PHE A 163 9.66 14.38 7.88
CA PHE A 163 8.36 14.96 7.51
C PHE A 163 8.20 16.45 7.77
N LYS A 164 8.91 17.01 8.76
CA LYS A 164 8.83 18.44 9.08
C LYS A 164 9.13 19.31 7.84
N GLY A 165 8.22 20.25 7.57
CA GLY A 165 8.32 21.16 6.41
C GLY A 165 7.89 20.56 5.06
N MET A 166 7.36 19.33 5.04
CA MET A 166 6.85 18.72 3.79
C MET A 166 5.41 19.16 3.42
N THR A 167 4.69 19.77 4.36
CA THR A 167 3.30 20.21 4.16
C THR A 167 3.25 21.71 3.90
N THR A 168 2.23 22.17 3.17
CA THR A 168 2.00 23.61 2.94
C THR A 168 1.59 24.30 4.23
N GLU A 169 0.62 23.73 4.94
CA GLU A 169 0.22 24.17 6.28
C GLU A 169 1.02 23.38 7.33
N PRO A 170 1.59 24.03 8.35
CA PRO A 170 2.26 23.33 9.44
C PRO A 170 1.31 22.35 10.14
N ILE A 171 1.82 21.16 10.46
CA ILE A 171 1.10 20.15 11.25
C ILE A 171 2.00 19.65 12.38
N SER A 172 1.41 19.37 13.54
CA SER A 172 2.13 18.92 14.73
C SER A 172 2.16 17.40 14.84
N THR A 173 3.04 16.88 15.71
CA THR A 173 3.10 15.47 16.07
C THR A 173 1.80 14.99 16.70
N GLU A 174 1.17 15.83 17.53
CA GLU A 174 -0.07 15.51 18.25
C GLU A 174 -1.23 15.31 17.27
N ALA A 175 -1.37 16.17 16.26
CA ALA A 175 -2.40 16.04 15.23
C ALA A 175 -2.24 14.75 14.39
N LEU A 176 -1.01 14.32 14.13
CA LEU A 176 -0.75 13.05 13.43
C LEU A 176 -1.04 11.83 14.32
N LEU A 177 -0.75 11.91 15.63
CA LEU A 177 -1.10 10.86 16.59
C LEU A 177 -2.62 10.79 16.81
N GLU A 178 -3.33 11.91 16.78
CA GLU A 178 -4.79 11.95 16.75
C GLU A 178 -5.34 11.27 15.47
N SER A 179 -4.74 11.55 14.31
CA SER A 179 -5.10 10.87 13.06
C SER A 179 -4.92 9.35 13.14
N ARG A 180 -3.89 8.88 13.85
CA ARG A 180 -3.68 7.46 14.17
C ARG A 180 -4.80 6.91 15.06
N GLU A 181 -5.16 7.59 16.14
CA GLU A 181 -6.24 7.15 17.04
C GLU A 181 -7.57 7.06 16.30
N ARG A 182 -7.90 8.08 15.49
CA ARG A 182 -9.08 8.09 14.63
C ARG A 182 -9.08 6.94 13.62
N LEU A 183 -7.93 6.61 13.03
CA LEU A 183 -7.78 5.46 12.14
C LEU A 183 -8.12 4.15 12.88
N LEU A 184 -7.58 3.94 14.08
CA LEU A 184 -7.84 2.73 14.86
C LEU A 184 -9.32 2.62 15.25
N ALA A 185 -9.93 3.73 15.68
CA ALA A 185 -11.37 3.77 15.95
C ALA A 185 -12.20 3.44 14.71
N ARG A 186 -11.81 3.98 13.54
CA ARG A 186 -12.50 3.70 12.28
C ARG A 186 -12.37 2.23 11.87
N VAL A 187 -11.19 1.63 12.00
CA VAL A 187 -10.96 0.20 11.76
C VAL A 187 -11.86 -0.64 12.67
N ALA A 188 -11.98 -0.28 13.95
CA ALA A 188 -12.88 -0.97 14.87
C ALA A 188 -14.35 -0.91 14.41
N THR A 189 -14.82 0.25 13.94
CA THR A 189 -16.18 0.41 13.41
C THR A 189 -16.41 -0.38 12.12
N TRP A 190 -15.42 -0.47 11.23
CA TRP A 190 -15.56 -1.23 9.97
C TRP A 190 -15.43 -2.73 10.13
N LEU A 191 -14.79 -3.19 11.20
CA LEU A 191 -14.57 -4.60 11.46
C LEU A 191 -15.89 -5.31 11.80
N ASP A 192 -16.51 -5.89 10.79
CA ASP A 192 -17.78 -6.61 10.90
C ASP A 192 -17.60 -8.15 10.91
N GLY A 193 -18.71 -8.87 11.08
CA GLY A 193 -18.73 -10.34 11.08
C GLY A 193 -18.10 -10.96 9.82
N PRO A 194 -18.51 -10.57 8.60
CA PRO A 194 -17.89 -11.04 7.36
C PRO A 194 -16.38 -10.75 7.28
N SER A 195 -15.93 -9.56 7.68
CA SER A 195 -14.51 -9.20 7.71
C SER A 195 -13.72 -10.08 8.68
N CYS A 196 -14.27 -10.34 9.87
CA CYS A 196 -13.66 -11.25 10.84
C CYS A 196 -13.59 -12.68 10.29
N ALA A 197 -14.67 -13.17 9.68
CA ALA A 197 -14.69 -14.50 9.06
C ALA A 197 -13.67 -14.61 7.92
N PHE A 198 -13.54 -13.56 7.09
CA PHE A 198 -12.53 -13.49 6.05
C PHE A 198 -11.11 -13.58 6.61
N LEU A 199 -10.76 -12.76 7.60
CA LEU A 199 -9.43 -12.79 8.21
C LEU A 199 -9.10 -14.16 8.82
N ARG A 200 -10.08 -14.80 9.47
CA ARG A 200 -9.95 -16.17 9.97
C ARG A 200 -9.74 -17.18 8.85
N SER A 201 -10.45 -17.04 7.74
CA SER A 201 -10.30 -17.92 6.57
C SER A 201 -8.87 -17.86 6.00
N VAL A 202 -8.27 -16.66 5.96
CA VAL A 202 -6.89 -16.44 5.50
C VAL A 202 -5.86 -17.09 6.45
N GLU A 203 -5.95 -16.84 7.77
CA GLU A 203 -5.08 -17.51 8.76
C GLU A 203 -5.40 -19.01 8.92
N GLY A 204 -6.56 -19.44 8.42
CA GLY A 204 -7.00 -20.82 8.26
C GLY A 204 -6.43 -21.53 7.02
N GLU A 205 -5.69 -20.81 6.17
CA GLU A 205 -5.17 -21.30 4.88
C GLU A 205 -6.26 -21.74 3.89
N GLN A 206 -7.50 -21.32 4.11
CA GLN A 206 -8.65 -21.54 3.25
C GLN A 206 -9.36 -20.19 3.00
N PRO A 207 -8.67 -19.24 2.35
CA PRO A 207 -9.17 -17.88 2.21
C PRO A 207 -10.45 -17.84 1.36
N ASP A 208 -11.50 -17.21 1.90
CA ASP A 208 -12.77 -17.03 1.20
C ASP A 208 -13.02 -15.55 0.91
N PHE A 209 -12.54 -15.10 -0.26
CA PHE A 209 -12.75 -13.73 -0.74
C PHE A 209 -14.22 -13.41 -1.08
N GLY A 210 -15.10 -14.42 -1.13
CA GLY A 210 -16.54 -14.22 -1.25
C GLY A 210 -17.14 -13.54 -0.02
N LEU A 211 -16.56 -13.75 1.17
CA LEU A 211 -16.99 -13.11 2.42
C LEU A 211 -16.87 -11.59 2.40
N ILE A 212 -15.95 -11.05 1.59
CA ILE A 212 -15.78 -9.60 1.40
C ILE A 212 -16.29 -9.11 0.04
N GLY A 213 -16.99 -9.98 -0.71
CA GLY A 213 -17.57 -9.64 -2.01
C GLY A 213 -16.55 -9.40 -3.13
N LEU A 214 -15.32 -9.91 -3.01
CA LEU A 214 -14.23 -9.71 -3.98
C LEU A 214 -13.63 -11.04 -4.43
N PRO A 215 -14.42 -12.03 -4.92
CA PRO A 215 -13.92 -13.37 -5.24
C PRO A 215 -12.76 -13.37 -6.26
N HIS A 216 -12.75 -12.41 -7.19
CA HIS A 216 -11.69 -12.25 -8.17
C HIS A 216 -10.33 -11.85 -7.56
N ALA A 217 -10.30 -11.30 -6.34
CA ALA A 217 -9.06 -10.93 -5.68
C ALA A 217 -8.17 -12.16 -5.36
N ALA A 218 -8.76 -13.35 -5.25
CA ALA A 218 -8.03 -14.61 -5.10
C ALA A 218 -7.07 -14.90 -6.27
N GLU A 219 -7.34 -14.33 -7.44
CA GLU A 219 -6.55 -14.53 -8.66
C GLU A 219 -5.36 -13.56 -8.78
N LEU A 220 -5.28 -12.56 -7.89
CA LEU A 220 -4.22 -11.55 -7.92
C LEU A 220 -2.85 -12.20 -7.64
N PRO A 221 -1.80 -11.88 -8.41
CA PRO A 221 -0.47 -12.46 -8.21
C PRO A 221 0.09 -12.21 -6.80
N ALA A 222 -0.15 -11.02 -6.23
CA ALA A 222 0.27 -10.70 -4.87
C ALA A 222 -0.41 -11.58 -3.81
N VAL A 223 -1.73 -11.78 -3.94
CA VAL A 223 -2.52 -12.64 -3.07
C VAL A 223 -2.02 -14.07 -3.15
N ARG A 224 -1.89 -14.62 -4.36
CA ARG A 224 -1.39 -15.99 -4.58
C ARG A 224 0.00 -16.22 -4.00
N ARG A 225 0.92 -15.26 -4.20
CA ARG A 225 2.26 -15.32 -3.61
C ARG A 225 2.20 -15.30 -2.08
N LYS A 226 1.34 -14.46 -1.50
CA LYS A 226 1.16 -14.44 -0.04
C LYS A 226 0.63 -15.78 0.49
N LEU A 227 -0.43 -16.31 -0.12
CA LEU A 227 -1.04 -17.57 0.30
C LEU A 227 -0.05 -18.74 0.20
N HIS A 228 0.77 -18.75 -0.85
CA HIS A 228 1.88 -19.70 -0.98
C HIS A 228 2.88 -19.57 0.18
N ASN A 229 3.28 -18.35 0.55
CA ASN A 229 4.19 -18.11 1.68
C ASN A 229 3.55 -18.49 3.03
N LEU A 230 2.23 -18.28 3.18
CA LEU A 230 1.48 -18.67 4.37
C LEU A 230 1.49 -20.20 4.55
N ALA A 231 1.27 -20.95 3.48
CA ALA A 231 1.30 -22.42 3.46
C ALA A 231 2.67 -23.02 3.85
N GLN A 232 3.74 -22.23 3.76
CA GLN A 232 5.10 -22.65 4.14
C GLN A 232 5.47 -22.32 5.59
N ARG A 233 4.57 -21.69 6.37
CA ARG A 233 4.85 -21.36 7.77
C ARG A 233 4.92 -22.60 8.65
N ALA A 234 5.88 -22.60 9.58
CA ALA A 234 5.97 -23.61 10.63
C ALA A 234 4.65 -23.67 11.44
N ALA A 235 4.23 -24.87 11.84
CA ALA A 235 2.97 -25.08 12.58
C ALA A 235 2.87 -24.22 13.84
N ALA A 236 3.96 -24.08 14.60
CA ALA A 236 4.02 -23.23 15.78
C ALA A 236 3.73 -21.75 15.47
N LYS A 237 4.26 -21.23 14.35
CA LYS A 237 4.01 -19.85 13.93
C LYS A 237 2.54 -19.65 13.51
N ARG A 238 1.94 -20.64 12.83
CA ARG A 238 0.52 -20.62 12.43
C ARG A 238 -0.39 -20.58 13.66
N ILE A 239 -0.13 -21.42 14.66
CA ILE A 239 -0.89 -21.44 15.92
C ILE A 239 -0.76 -20.09 16.64
N ALA A 240 0.45 -19.56 16.74
CA ALA A 240 0.70 -18.27 17.39
C ALA A 240 -0.02 -17.11 16.70
N ASP A 241 0.10 -16.99 15.37
CA ASP A 241 -0.57 -15.92 14.60
C ASP A 241 -2.09 -16.01 14.69
N ARG A 242 -2.65 -17.24 14.70
CA ARG A 242 -4.09 -17.45 14.86
C ARG A 242 -4.58 -17.04 16.25
N SER A 243 -3.86 -17.42 17.32
CA SER A 243 -4.20 -17.00 18.69
C SER A 243 -4.18 -15.47 18.81
N GLN A 244 -3.12 -14.83 18.30
CA GLN A 244 -2.98 -13.38 18.33
C GLN A 244 -4.06 -12.67 17.49
N LEU A 245 -4.48 -13.27 16.37
CA LEU A 245 -5.61 -12.76 15.59
C LEU A 245 -6.91 -12.81 16.41
N GLU A 246 -7.24 -13.94 17.02
CA GLU A 246 -8.47 -14.04 17.83
C GLU A 246 -8.46 -13.08 19.02
N GLU A 247 -7.32 -12.94 19.71
CA GLU A 247 -7.15 -11.96 20.79
C GLU A 247 -7.35 -10.51 20.30
N ALA A 248 -6.78 -10.17 19.13
CA ALA A 248 -6.93 -8.84 18.53
C ALA A 248 -8.39 -8.57 18.13
N LEU A 249 -9.04 -9.52 17.46
CA LEU A 249 -10.44 -9.40 17.06
C LEU A 249 -11.36 -9.28 18.28
N ALA A 250 -11.17 -10.10 19.32
CA ALA A 250 -11.96 -10.04 20.55
C ALA A 250 -11.80 -8.69 21.27
N ARG A 251 -10.58 -8.14 21.30
CA ARG A 251 -10.31 -6.83 21.90
C ARG A 251 -11.01 -5.70 21.15
N ILE A 252 -11.00 -5.73 19.82
CA ILE A 252 -11.56 -4.68 18.97
C ILE A 252 -13.09 -4.75 18.93
N VAL A 253 -13.67 -5.95 18.85
CA VAL A 253 -15.13 -6.12 18.80
C VAL A 253 -15.77 -5.96 20.18
N GLY A 254 -15.02 -6.24 21.25
CA GLY A 254 -15.48 -6.08 22.63
C GLY A 254 -15.31 -4.68 23.22
N SER A 255 -14.62 -3.76 22.52
CA SER A 255 -14.41 -2.36 22.93
C SER A 255 -15.46 -1.43 22.33
#